data_AF-A0A2M6WZI5-F1
#
_entry.id   AF-A0A2M6WZI5-F1
#
_cell.length_a   1.000
_cell.length_b   1.000
_cell.length_c   1.000
_cell.angle_alpha   90.00
_cell.angle_beta   90.00
_cell.angle_gamma   90.00
#
_symmetry.space_group_name_H-M   'P 1'
#
loop_
_entity.id
_entity.type
_entity.pdbx_description
1 polymer ?
#
loop_
_entity_poly.entity_id
_entity_poly.type
_entity_poly.pdbx_seq_one_letter_code
_entity_poly.pdbx_strand_id
1 'polypeptide(L)'
;MSRSNWEVWKSIEIGGTSKKRLKNWLTERGMRCNDPALHMMTDNAFTVVRKERQVDLVAVAGYDLGFDQSAPQGIIWQRAREYGLKLCPPEIGPQLRGQYAEQPADEHLGIAMESFVDSNGIHRIFNVAHYNGILWLCTFDGYGATPNCPRDPDFKFIFLT
;
A
#
# COMPACT_ATOMS: atom_id res chain seq x y z
N MET A 1 11.62 -8.73 23.88
CA MET A 1 10.44 -8.56 23.01
C MET A 1 10.34 -9.83 22.16
N SER A 2 9.25 -10.58 22.34
CA SER A 2 8.96 -11.76 21.51
C SER A 2 8.76 -11.30 20.06
N ARG A 3 9.36 -11.99 19.09
CA ARG A 3 9.01 -11.81 17.67
C ARG A 3 7.50 -12.04 17.55
N SER A 4 6.74 -11.03 17.13
CA SER A 4 5.34 -11.24 16.75
C SER A 4 5.34 -12.14 15.51
N ASN A 5 4.63 -13.26 15.59
CA ASN A 5 4.48 -14.16 14.46
C ASN A 5 3.26 -13.66 13.66
N TRP A 6 3.51 -12.84 12.64
CA TRP A 6 2.46 -12.26 11.81
C TRP A 6 1.94 -13.29 10.81
N GLU A 7 0.62 -13.46 10.74
CA GLU A 7 -0.01 -14.34 9.77
C GLU A 7 0.07 -13.72 8.37
N VAL A 8 0.51 -14.51 7.39
CA VAL A 8 0.50 -14.11 5.98
C VAL A 8 -0.94 -13.94 5.54
N TRP A 9 -1.33 -12.71 5.22
CA TRP A 9 -2.66 -12.38 4.72
C TRP A 9 -2.79 -12.69 3.23
N LYS A 10 -1.73 -12.42 2.45
CA LYS A 10 -1.71 -12.68 1.00
C LYS A 10 -0.28 -12.78 0.48
N SER A 11 -0.05 -13.68 -0.47
CA SER A 11 1.18 -13.72 -1.26
C SER A 11 0.91 -13.20 -2.68
N ILE A 12 1.80 -12.36 -3.20
CA ILE A 12 1.70 -11.80 -4.57
C ILE A 12 3.05 -11.88 -5.29
N GLU A 13 3.00 -11.89 -6.62
CA GLU A 13 4.20 -11.75 -7.45
C GLU A 13 4.55 -10.28 -7.67
N ILE A 14 5.83 -9.92 -7.57
CA ILE A 14 6.34 -8.58 -7.88
C ILE A 14 7.53 -8.64 -8.81
N GLY A 15 7.87 -7.50 -9.42
CA GLY A 15 8.98 -7.37 -10.35
C GLY A 15 8.74 -8.04 -11.70
N GLY A 16 9.76 -8.06 -12.56
CA GLY A 16 9.70 -8.68 -13.89
C GLY A 16 8.80 -7.98 -14.92
N THR A 17 8.07 -6.94 -14.51
CA THR A 17 7.15 -6.16 -15.36
C THR A 17 7.56 -4.70 -15.44
N SER A 18 7.27 -4.04 -16.57
CA SER A 18 7.52 -2.61 -16.72
C SER A 18 6.39 -1.76 -16.12
N LYS A 19 6.68 -0.52 -15.72
CA LYS A 19 5.66 0.46 -15.27
C LYS A 19 4.48 0.56 -16.23
N LYS A 20 4.79 0.63 -17.54
CA LYS A 20 3.80 0.71 -18.62
C LYS A 20 2.92 -0.54 -18.67
N ARG A 21 3.52 -1.73 -18.59
CA ARG A 21 2.77 -2.99 -18.59
C ARG A 21 1.89 -3.10 -17.36
N LEU A 22 2.39 -2.73 -16.19
CA LEU A 22 1.64 -2.74 -14.93
C LEU A 22 0.42 -1.81 -15.00
N LYS A 23 0.58 -0.59 -15.52
CA LYS A 23 -0.53 0.34 -15.77
C LYS A 23 -1.58 -0.24 -16.74
N ASN A 24 -1.13 -0.73 -17.90
CA ASN A 24 -2.04 -1.28 -18.91
C ASN A 24 -2.84 -2.46 -18.36
N TRP A 25 -2.18 -3.34 -17.62
CA TRP A 25 -2.81 -4.52 -17.03
C TRP A 25 -3.94 -4.18 -16.04
N LEU A 26 -3.78 -3.12 -15.23
CA LEU A 26 -4.86 -2.63 -14.37
C LEU A 26 -6.07 -2.15 -15.19
N THR A 27 -5.81 -1.37 -16.25
CA THR A 27 -6.86 -0.87 -17.15
C THR A 27 -7.59 -1.99 -17.88
N GLU A 28 -6.85 -2.96 -18.43
CA GLU A 28 -7.40 -4.12 -19.15
C GLU A 28 -8.32 -4.98 -18.27
N ARG A 29 -8.11 -4.98 -16.95
CA ARG A 29 -8.94 -5.70 -15.97
C ARG A 29 -10.11 -4.87 -15.41
N GLY A 30 -10.38 -3.68 -15.97
CA GLY A 30 -11.46 -2.82 -15.52
C GLY A 30 -11.21 -2.16 -14.15
N MET A 31 -9.99 -2.22 -13.63
CA MET A 31 -9.64 -1.59 -12.36
C MET A 31 -9.45 -0.10 -12.55
N ARG A 32 -9.98 0.70 -11.64
CA ARG A 32 -9.88 2.16 -11.72
C ARG A 32 -8.67 2.67 -10.96
N CYS A 33 -8.00 3.66 -11.53
CA CYS A 33 -6.93 4.38 -10.86
C CYS A 33 -7.33 5.85 -10.78
N ASN A 34 -7.14 6.49 -9.62
CA ASN A 34 -7.28 7.95 -9.56
C ASN A 34 -6.06 8.66 -10.18
N ASP A 35 -6.21 9.91 -10.57
CA ASP A 35 -5.15 10.66 -11.27
C ASP A 35 -3.84 10.72 -10.48
N PRO A 36 -3.84 10.95 -9.14
CA PRO A 36 -2.60 10.89 -8.37
C PRO A 36 -1.91 9.53 -8.40
N ALA A 37 -2.65 8.42 -8.29
CA ALA A 37 -2.07 7.08 -8.37
C ALA A 37 -1.46 6.81 -9.75
N LEU A 38 -2.16 7.23 -10.82
CA LEU A 38 -1.64 7.14 -12.19
C LEU A 38 -0.36 7.96 -12.36
N HIS A 39 -0.33 9.18 -11.82
CA HIS A 39 0.83 10.05 -11.88
C HIS A 39 2.04 9.40 -11.19
N MET A 40 1.85 8.88 -9.97
CA MET A 40 2.90 8.13 -9.24
C MET A 40 3.46 6.99 -10.08
N MET A 41 2.61 6.17 -10.71
CA MET A 41 3.07 5.02 -11.52
C MET A 41 3.87 5.43 -12.77
N THR A 42 3.61 6.61 -13.32
CA THR A 42 4.32 7.13 -14.49
C THR A 42 5.57 7.92 -14.14
N ASP A 43 5.74 8.32 -12.88
CA ASP A 43 6.89 9.09 -12.43
C ASP A 43 8.19 8.26 -12.51
N ASN A 44 9.32 8.93 -12.72
CA ASN A 44 10.64 8.31 -12.78
C ASN A 44 11.06 7.69 -11.43
N ALA A 45 10.70 8.30 -10.31
CA ALA A 45 11.03 7.84 -8.96
C ALA A 45 10.24 6.60 -8.54
N PHE A 46 9.08 6.32 -9.14
CA PHE A 46 8.43 5.02 -8.98
C PHE A 46 9.32 3.95 -9.60
N THR A 47 9.59 2.87 -8.89
CA THR A 47 10.43 1.78 -9.41
C THR A 47 9.74 0.44 -9.21
N VAL A 48 10.09 -0.50 -10.08
CA VAL A 48 9.66 -1.89 -10.05
C VAL A 48 10.90 -2.75 -9.80
N VAL A 49 10.76 -3.80 -9.00
CA VAL A 49 11.85 -4.74 -8.78
C VAL A 49 12.18 -5.42 -10.11
N ARG A 50 13.46 -5.61 -10.41
CA ARG A 50 13.88 -6.13 -11.72
C ARG A 50 13.53 -7.60 -11.89
N LYS A 51 13.78 -8.42 -10.87
CA LYS A 51 13.60 -9.86 -10.91
C LYS A 51 12.24 -10.22 -10.31
N GLU A 52 11.48 -11.00 -11.05
CA GLU A 52 10.22 -11.56 -10.57
C GLU A 52 10.46 -12.39 -9.30
N ARG A 53 9.61 -12.17 -8.30
CA ARG A 53 9.62 -12.95 -7.06
C ARG A 53 8.28 -12.83 -6.35
N GLN A 54 7.95 -13.87 -5.59
CA GLN A 54 6.87 -13.86 -4.65
C GLN A 54 7.24 -13.10 -3.38
N VAL A 55 6.28 -12.38 -2.81
CA VAL A 55 6.39 -11.76 -1.49
C VAL A 55 5.15 -12.04 -0.65
N ASP A 56 5.37 -12.22 0.64
CA ASP A 56 4.31 -12.39 1.63
C ASP A 56 3.94 -11.05 2.26
N LEU A 57 2.64 -10.78 2.26
CA LEU A 57 2.03 -9.57 2.78
C LEU A 57 1.25 -9.88 4.03
N VAL A 58 1.34 -8.99 5.00
CA VAL A 58 0.54 -9.01 6.22
C VAL A 58 -0.30 -7.74 6.29
N ALA A 59 -1.53 -7.86 6.75
CA ALA A 59 -2.44 -6.74 6.95
C ALA A 59 -2.51 -6.42 8.46
N VAL A 60 -2.07 -5.22 8.83
CA VAL A 60 -1.84 -4.84 10.24
C VAL A 60 -2.57 -3.54 10.53
N ALA A 61 -3.42 -3.55 11.55
CA ALA A 61 -4.08 -2.37 12.08
C ALA A 61 -3.20 -1.71 13.17
N GLY A 62 -3.50 -0.45 13.52
CA GLY A 62 -2.82 0.22 14.63
C GLY A 62 -3.05 -0.49 15.98
N TYR A 63 -4.23 -1.08 16.19
CA TYR A 63 -4.50 -1.88 17.39
C TYR A 63 -3.54 -3.07 17.55
N ASP A 64 -3.17 -3.74 16.46
CA ASP A 64 -2.22 -4.85 16.49
C ASP A 64 -0.81 -4.42 16.92
N LEU A 65 -0.52 -3.13 16.79
CA LEU A 65 0.74 -2.49 17.18
C LEU A 65 0.67 -1.83 18.57
N GLY A 66 -0.47 -1.94 19.24
CA GLY A 66 -0.73 -1.42 20.58
C GLY A 66 -1.19 0.04 20.63
N PHE A 67 -1.73 0.59 19.54
CA PHE A 67 -2.36 1.91 19.54
C PHE A 67 -3.85 1.79 19.82
N ASP A 68 -4.35 2.52 20.80
CA ASP A 68 -5.78 2.61 21.17
C ASP A 68 -6.47 3.85 20.58
N GLN A 69 -5.69 4.78 20.03
CA GLN A 69 -6.13 6.03 19.42
C GLN A 69 -5.35 6.28 18.13
N SER A 70 -5.79 7.27 17.35
CA SER A 70 -5.11 7.65 16.13
C SER A 70 -3.66 8.05 16.38
N ALA A 71 -2.74 7.48 15.60
CA ALA A 71 -1.32 7.70 15.75
C ALA A 71 -0.69 8.25 14.46
N PRO A 72 0.39 9.05 14.55
CA PRO A 72 1.10 9.51 13.37
C PRO A 72 1.65 8.33 12.56
N GLN A 73 1.49 8.36 11.24
CA GLN A 73 1.96 7.31 10.33
C GLN A 73 3.42 6.91 10.56
N GLY A 74 4.31 7.88 10.82
CA GLY A 74 5.72 7.62 11.09
C GLY A 74 5.95 6.82 12.37
N ILE A 75 5.14 7.05 13.40
CA ILE A 75 5.18 6.31 14.67
C ILE A 75 4.65 4.89 14.48
N ILE A 76 3.61 4.72 13.67
CA ILE A 76 3.09 3.39 13.28
C ILE A 76 4.20 2.61 12.53
N TRP A 77 4.91 3.24 11.60
CA TRP A 77 5.97 2.57 10.82
C TRP A 77 7.15 2.19 11.70
N GLN A 78 7.51 3.05 12.65
CA GLN A 78 8.54 2.74 13.63
C GLN A 78 8.14 1.53 14.48
N ARG A 79 6.93 1.52 15.03
CA ARG A 79 6.44 0.40 15.85
C ARG A 79 6.34 -0.90 15.04
N ALA A 80 5.88 -0.84 13.80
CA ALA A 80 5.84 -1.99 12.90
C ALA A 80 7.24 -2.61 12.71
N ARG A 81 8.28 -1.78 12.53
CA ARG A 81 9.68 -2.23 12.42
C ARG A 81 10.20 -2.89 13.70
N GLU A 82 9.81 -2.39 14.87
CA GLU A 82 10.13 -3.02 16.17
C GLU A 82 9.55 -4.45 16.26
N TYR A 83 8.43 -4.69 15.58
CA TYR A 83 7.82 -6.03 15.44
C TYR A 83 8.32 -6.85 14.23
N GLY A 84 9.37 -6.38 13.54
CA GLY A 84 10.00 -7.10 12.43
C GLY A 84 9.35 -6.88 11.05
N LEU A 85 8.33 -6.03 10.96
CA LEU A 85 7.67 -5.69 9.70
C LEU A 85 8.52 -4.72 8.87
N LYS A 86 8.44 -4.85 7.55
CA LYS A 86 9.19 -4.01 6.60
C LYS A 86 8.23 -3.21 5.73
N LEU A 87 8.67 -2.01 5.34
CA LEU A 87 7.95 -1.21 4.38
C LEU A 87 8.01 -1.85 2.99
N CYS A 88 6.89 -1.74 2.29
CA CYS A 88 6.67 -2.20 0.93
C CYS A 88 7.39 -1.31 -0.09
N PRO A 89 7.98 -1.87 -1.17
CA PRO A 89 8.30 -1.08 -2.35
C PRO A 89 7.01 -0.53 -2.99
N PRO A 90 7.05 0.63 -3.67
CA PRO A 90 5.88 1.27 -4.25
C PRO A 90 5.04 0.37 -5.17
N GLU A 91 5.69 -0.56 -5.90
CA GLU A 91 5.00 -1.45 -6.84
C GLU A 91 4.01 -2.41 -6.18
N ILE A 92 4.09 -2.62 -4.86
CA ILE A 92 3.14 -3.47 -4.12
C ILE A 92 1.71 -2.96 -4.33
N GLY A 93 1.47 -1.65 -4.35
CA GLY A 93 0.12 -1.11 -4.55
C GLY A 93 -0.51 -1.57 -5.88
N PRO A 94 0.08 -1.21 -7.03
CA PRO A 94 -0.41 -1.68 -8.32
C PRO A 94 -0.41 -3.20 -8.49
N GLN A 95 0.60 -3.91 -8.00
CA GLN A 95 0.68 -5.39 -8.10
C GLN A 95 -0.44 -6.05 -7.29
N LEU A 96 -0.60 -5.65 -6.03
CA LEU A 96 -1.67 -6.12 -5.16
C LEU A 96 -3.03 -5.83 -5.79
N ARG A 97 -3.25 -4.61 -6.29
CA ARG A 97 -4.53 -4.27 -6.92
C ARG A 97 -4.89 -5.24 -8.03
N GLY A 98 -3.94 -5.54 -8.91
CA GLY A 98 -4.18 -6.39 -10.07
C GLY A 98 -4.30 -7.88 -9.75
N GLN A 99 -3.72 -8.36 -8.64
CA GLN A 99 -3.80 -9.77 -8.21
C GLN A 99 -4.94 -10.04 -7.22
N TYR A 100 -5.49 -9.00 -6.60
CA TYR A 100 -6.56 -9.11 -5.61
C TYR A 100 -7.92 -8.72 -6.20
N ALA A 101 -8.47 -9.63 -7.02
CA ALA A 101 -9.77 -9.44 -7.68
C ALA A 101 -10.96 -9.61 -6.71
N GLU A 102 -10.88 -10.60 -5.82
CA GLU A 102 -11.93 -10.92 -4.83
C GLU A 102 -11.81 -10.06 -3.57
N GLN A 103 -11.57 -8.76 -3.72
CA GLN A 103 -11.53 -7.86 -2.58
C GLN A 103 -12.94 -7.71 -1.98
N PRO A 104 -13.15 -7.86 -0.67
CA PRO A 104 -14.44 -7.58 -0.02
C PRO A 104 -14.92 -6.16 -0.30
N ALA A 105 -16.24 -5.98 -0.41
CA ALA A 105 -16.83 -4.64 -0.50
C ALA A 105 -16.48 -3.80 0.73
N ASP A 106 -16.25 -2.51 0.50
CA ASP A 106 -15.90 -1.50 1.51
C ASP A 106 -14.56 -1.75 2.22
N GLU A 107 -13.69 -2.62 1.69
CA GLU A 107 -12.34 -2.79 2.20
C GLU A 107 -11.40 -1.72 1.63
N HIS A 108 -10.65 -1.08 2.53
CA HIS A 108 -9.59 -0.12 2.22
C HIS A 108 -8.29 -0.54 2.89
N LEU A 109 -7.23 -0.73 2.11
CA LEU A 109 -5.92 -1.16 2.59
C LEU A 109 -4.86 -0.18 2.10
N GLY A 110 -4.11 0.40 3.03
CA GLY A 110 -2.99 1.26 2.70
C GLY A 110 -1.70 0.49 2.54
N ILE A 111 -0.88 0.86 1.57
CA ILE A 111 0.44 0.25 1.41
C ILE A 111 1.40 0.96 2.35
N ALA A 112 1.98 0.22 3.31
CA ALA A 112 3.00 0.78 4.20
C ALA A 112 4.31 0.94 3.42
N MET A 113 4.46 2.07 2.74
CA MET A 113 5.62 2.41 1.93
C MET A 113 6.23 3.73 2.39
N GLU A 114 7.42 4.03 1.90
CA GLU A 114 7.94 5.39 1.95
C GLU A 114 7.02 6.30 1.12
N SER A 115 6.69 7.46 1.67
CA SER A 115 5.79 8.39 1.00
C SER A 115 6.44 8.96 -0.24
N PHE A 116 5.75 8.84 -1.36
CA PHE A 116 6.10 9.48 -2.62
C PHE A 116 5.71 10.95 -2.57
N VAL A 117 6.63 11.87 -2.84
CA VAL A 117 6.32 13.31 -2.90
C VAL A 117 5.97 13.66 -4.34
N ASP A 118 4.73 14.08 -4.59
CA ASP A 118 4.32 14.51 -5.92
C ASP A 118 4.85 15.91 -6.28
N SER A 119 4.62 16.34 -7.53
CA SER A 119 5.08 17.64 -8.04
C SER A 119 4.54 18.85 -7.27
N ASN A 120 3.46 18.66 -6.50
CA ASN A 120 2.87 19.70 -5.66
C ASN A 120 3.39 19.65 -4.21
N GLY A 121 4.39 18.82 -3.92
CA GLY A 121 4.93 18.61 -2.57
C GLY A 121 4.04 17.76 -1.67
N ILE A 122 3.00 17.11 -2.22
CA ILE A 122 2.08 16.31 -1.41
C ILE A 122 2.64 14.90 -1.28
N HIS A 123 2.78 14.45 -0.03
CA HIS A 123 3.17 13.09 0.28
C HIS A 123 2.03 12.11 -0.04
N ARG A 124 2.34 11.00 -0.70
CA ARG A 124 1.37 10.02 -1.19
C ARG A 124 1.84 8.61 -0.86
N ILE A 125 0.89 7.75 -0.53
CA ILE A 125 1.07 6.29 -0.53
C ILE A 125 -0.09 5.70 -1.34
N PHE A 126 0.11 4.48 -1.85
CA PHE A 126 -0.98 3.76 -2.53
C PHE A 126 -1.98 3.20 -1.54
N ASN A 127 -3.24 3.12 -1.97
CA ASN A 127 -4.32 2.40 -1.34
C ASN A 127 -4.96 1.46 -2.36
N VAL A 128 -5.29 0.24 -1.93
CA VAL A 128 -6.17 -0.67 -2.67
C VAL A 128 -7.52 -0.67 -2.00
N ALA A 129 -8.55 -0.24 -2.72
CA ALA A 129 -9.89 -0.05 -2.16
C ALA A 129 -10.94 -0.73 -3.02
N HIS A 130 -12.01 -1.21 -2.41
CA HIS A 130 -13.21 -1.63 -3.09
C HIS A 130 -14.39 -0.84 -2.54
N TYR A 131 -14.92 0.07 -3.35
CA TYR A 131 -16.10 0.86 -2.96
C TYR A 131 -16.99 1.08 -4.17
N ASN A 132 -18.31 1.15 -3.94
CA ASN A 132 -19.33 1.28 -4.99
C ASN A 132 -19.22 0.20 -6.08
N GLY A 133 -18.84 -1.03 -5.71
CA GLY A 133 -18.69 -2.15 -6.65
C GLY A 133 -17.50 -2.04 -7.60
N ILE A 134 -16.56 -1.12 -7.34
CA ILE A 134 -15.40 -0.87 -8.19
C ILE A 134 -14.12 -1.12 -7.40
N LEU A 135 -13.18 -1.82 -8.02
CA LEU A 135 -11.82 -2.00 -7.51
C LEU A 135 -10.94 -0.81 -7.91
N TRP A 136 -10.42 -0.12 -6.91
CA TRP A 136 -9.61 1.07 -7.06
C TRP A 136 -8.16 0.85 -6.62
N LEU A 137 -7.24 1.42 -7.39
CA LEU A 137 -5.95 1.88 -6.90
C LEU A 137 -6.04 3.40 -6.73
N CYS A 138 -5.90 3.87 -5.50
CA CYS A 138 -5.95 5.29 -5.20
C CYS A 138 -4.76 5.72 -4.33
N THR A 139 -4.74 6.99 -3.98
CA THR A 139 -3.86 7.53 -2.94
C THR A 139 -4.75 8.14 -1.86
N PHE A 140 -4.22 8.32 -0.65
CA PHE A 140 -4.93 9.09 0.37
C PHE A 140 -5.23 10.50 -0.15
N ASP A 141 -6.51 10.84 -0.08
CA ASP A 141 -7.15 12.06 -0.55
C ASP A 141 -6.91 13.21 0.43
N GLY A 142 -6.42 14.34 -0.10
CA GLY A 142 -6.44 15.65 0.56
C GLY A 142 -5.37 15.93 1.62
N TYR A 143 -5.14 15.06 2.59
CA TYR A 143 -4.33 15.40 3.78
C TYR A 143 -2.83 15.09 3.65
N GLY A 144 -2.44 14.39 2.59
CA GLY A 144 -1.08 13.91 2.40
C GLY A 144 -0.71 12.77 3.36
N ALA A 145 0.08 11.83 2.89
CA ALA A 145 0.62 10.73 3.68
C ALA A 145 1.94 11.13 4.36
N THR A 146 1.97 12.29 5.02
CA THR A 146 3.16 12.72 5.75
C THR A 146 3.38 11.83 6.98
N PRO A 147 4.60 11.76 7.53
CA PRO A 147 4.86 11.03 8.77
C PRO A 147 3.99 11.48 9.97
N ASN A 148 3.51 12.73 9.94
CA ASN A 148 2.67 13.31 10.99
C ASN A 148 1.17 13.11 10.75
N CYS A 149 0.76 12.55 9.60
CA CYS A 149 -0.64 12.30 9.29
C CYS A 149 -1.21 11.29 10.29
N PRO A 150 -2.26 11.64 11.06
CA PRO A 150 -2.88 10.72 11.99
C PRO A 150 -3.63 9.62 11.22
N ARG A 151 -3.45 8.36 11.64
CA ARG A 151 -4.16 7.21 11.10
C ARG A 151 -5.02 6.59 12.18
N ASP A 152 -6.26 6.27 11.83
CA ASP A 152 -7.16 5.53 12.71
C ASP A 152 -6.52 4.19 13.09
N PRO A 153 -6.56 3.77 14.37
CA PRO A 153 -6.05 2.48 14.79
C PRO A 153 -6.76 1.28 14.14
N ASP A 154 -7.98 1.43 13.59
CA ASP A 154 -8.67 0.38 12.85
C ASP A 154 -8.20 0.22 11.38
N PHE A 155 -7.56 1.25 10.83
CA PHE A 155 -7.16 1.27 9.44
C PHE A 155 -5.98 0.33 9.20
N LYS A 156 -6.16 -0.61 8.27
CA LYS A 156 -5.16 -1.63 7.97
C LYS A 156 -4.13 -1.16 6.96
N PHE A 157 -2.88 -1.41 7.29
CA PHE A 157 -1.75 -1.23 6.40
C PHE A 157 -1.09 -2.55 6.02
N ILE A 158 -0.61 -2.60 4.78
CA ILE A 158 0.06 -3.75 4.20
C ILE A 158 1.57 -3.61 4.36
N PHE A 159 2.16 -4.57 5.05
CA PHE A 159 3.61 -4.67 5.27
C PHE A 159 4.16 -5.97 4.67
N LEU A 160 5.49 -6.01 4.52
CA LEU A 160 6.25 -7.23 4.26
C LEU A 160 6.74 -7.86 5.58
N THR A 161 6.89 -9.18 5.60
CA THR A 161 7.55 -9.93 6.68
C THR A 161 9.00 -10.33 6.35
#